data_AF-A0A660PQQ6-F1
#
_entry.id   AF-A0A660PQQ6-F1
#
_cell.length_a   1.000
_cell.length_b   1.000
_cell.length_c   1.000
_cell.angle_alpha   90.00
_cell.angle_beta   90.00
_cell.angle_gamma   90.00
#
_symmetry.space_group_name_H-M   'P 1'
#
loop_
_entity.id
_entity.type
_entity.pdbx_description
1 polymer ?
#
loop_
_entity_poly.entity_id
_entity_poly.type
_entity_poly.pdbx_seq_one_letter_code
_entity_poly.pdbx_strand_id
1 'polypeptide(L)'
;MVNESLQDKIKNEVVVLASSLKDIVDKFNKLQHPIVESHEKVPQATQQLDKISDQTEAATQKMLDTIEAITEREQDVLEGLKGIVDSDINDTIKSEVNKLTEKVEANVNDAYSIMDALQFQDITSQQMDHAASLLEDIEEKLNNIIVVMDGGQEAKEPTKKKVRAYDPHADVYDKKTNQDEIDSLFKQ
;
A
#
# COMPACT_ATOMS: atom_id res chain seq x y z
N MET A 1 17.65 -13.04 -69.79
CA MET A 1 18.46 -12.17 -68.92
C MET A 1 17.62 -11.24 -68.03
N VAL A 2 16.62 -10.49 -68.52
CA VAL A 2 15.80 -9.61 -67.65
C VAL A 2 14.89 -10.40 -66.67
N ASN A 3 14.41 -11.57 -67.09
CA ASN A 3 13.48 -12.39 -66.30
C ASN A 3 14.15 -13.14 -65.12
N GLU A 4 15.39 -13.61 -65.29
CA GLU A 4 16.20 -14.21 -64.21
C GLU A 4 16.55 -13.18 -63.12
N SER A 5 16.92 -11.96 -63.51
CA SER A 5 17.21 -10.88 -62.56
C SER A 5 16.00 -10.49 -61.70
N LEU A 6 14.79 -10.57 -62.25
CA LEU A 6 13.56 -10.28 -61.51
C LEU A 6 13.19 -11.44 -60.57
N GLN A 7 13.36 -12.68 -61.02
CA GLN A 7 13.17 -13.88 -60.20
C GLN A 7 14.14 -13.93 -59.02
N ASP A 8 15.41 -13.58 -59.23
CA ASP A 8 16.41 -13.54 -58.15
C ASP A 8 16.10 -12.45 -57.11
N LYS A 9 15.58 -11.29 -57.55
CA LYS A 9 15.11 -10.24 -56.63
C LYS A 9 13.93 -10.68 -55.79
N ILE A 10 12.90 -11.29 -56.40
CA ILE A 10 11.73 -11.80 -55.68
C ILE A 10 12.15 -12.89 -54.70
N LYS A 11 13.05 -13.80 -55.11
CA LYS A 11 13.55 -14.86 -54.25
C LYS A 11 14.32 -14.31 -53.05
N ASN A 12 15.15 -13.30 -53.25
CA ASN A 12 15.82 -12.60 -52.17
C ASN A 12 14.84 -11.87 -51.24
N GLU A 13 13.83 -11.18 -51.77
CA GLU A 13 12.80 -10.55 -50.93
C GLU A 13 12.04 -11.57 -50.10
N VAL A 14 11.63 -12.71 -50.69
CA VAL A 14 10.96 -13.80 -49.96
C VAL A 14 11.87 -14.37 -48.86
N VAL A 15 13.17 -14.51 -49.10
CA VAL A 15 14.14 -14.97 -48.10
C VAL A 15 14.26 -13.97 -46.95
N VAL A 16 14.36 -12.67 -47.26
CA VAL A 16 14.42 -11.60 -46.25
C VAL A 16 13.13 -11.52 -45.43
N LEU A 17 11.98 -11.72 -46.09
CA LEU A 17 10.68 -11.70 -45.43
C LEU A 17 10.51 -12.93 -44.53
N ALA A 18 10.94 -14.11 -45.00
CA ALA A 18 10.95 -15.34 -44.21
C ALA A 18 11.91 -15.26 -43.00
N SER A 19 13.09 -14.65 -43.15
CA SER A 19 14.01 -14.44 -42.04
C SER A 19 13.44 -13.44 -41.03
N SER A 20 12.83 -12.35 -41.50
CA SER A 20 12.19 -11.35 -40.64
C SER A 20 11.01 -11.95 -39.88
N LEU A 21 10.20 -12.80 -40.54
CA LEU A 21 9.10 -13.52 -39.89
C LEU A 21 9.63 -14.47 -38.81
N LYS A 22 10.71 -15.20 -39.10
CA LYS A 22 11.36 -16.07 -38.13
C LYS A 22 11.86 -15.29 -36.91
N ASP A 23 12.50 -14.14 -37.12
CA ASP A 23 12.96 -13.28 -36.02
C ASP A 23 11.81 -12.77 -35.15
N ILE A 24 10.66 -12.45 -35.75
CA ILE A 24 9.45 -12.04 -35.02
C ILE A 24 8.91 -13.20 -34.18
N VAL A 25 8.80 -14.40 -34.76
CA VAL A 25 8.34 -15.61 -34.06
C VAL A 25 9.29 -15.95 -32.89
N ASP A 26 10.60 -15.88 -33.10
CA ASP A 26 11.58 -16.16 -32.06
C ASP A 26 11.51 -15.12 -30.92
N LYS A 27 11.30 -13.84 -31.23
CA LYS A 27 11.08 -12.80 -30.22
C LYS A 27 9.77 -12.99 -29.47
N PHE A 28 8.71 -13.39 -30.17
CA PHE A 28 7.40 -13.66 -29.58
C PHE A 28 7.46 -14.85 -28.60
N ASN A 29 8.12 -15.94 -28.98
CA ASN A 29 8.34 -17.10 -28.10
C ASN A 29 9.14 -16.73 -26.84
N LYS A 30 10.11 -15.81 -26.96
CA LYS A 30 10.88 -15.30 -25.81
C LYS A 30 10.03 -14.47 -24.83
N LEU A 31 8.96 -13.82 -25.30
CA LEU A 31 8.05 -13.03 -24.46
C LEU A 31 7.02 -13.90 -23.72
N GLN A 32 6.75 -15.11 -24.22
CA GLN A 32 5.78 -16.03 -23.62
C GLN A 32 6.11 -16.38 -22.16
N HIS A 33 7.38 -16.69 -21.88
CA HIS A 33 7.77 -17.13 -20.54
C HIS A 33 7.66 -16.02 -19.48
N PRO A 34 8.19 -14.79 -19.69
CA PRO A 34 8.01 -13.68 -18.75
C PRO A 34 6.53 -13.29 -18.52
N ILE A 35 5.67 -13.40 -19.54
CA ILE A 35 4.25 -13.03 -19.44
C ILE A 35 3.50 -14.05 -18.57
N VAL A 36 3.74 -15.35 -18.80
CA VAL A 36 3.15 -16.42 -17.98
C VAL A 36 3.65 -16.34 -16.54
N GLU A 37 4.95 -16.09 -16.33
CA GLU A 37 5.51 -15.90 -15.00
C GLU A 37 4.89 -14.69 -14.28
N SER A 38 4.71 -13.57 -14.99
CA SER A 38 4.05 -12.37 -14.45
C SER A 38 2.59 -12.64 -14.09
N HIS A 39 1.86 -13.38 -14.93
CA HIS A 39 0.48 -13.77 -14.68
C HIS A 39 0.33 -14.62 -13.40
N GLU A 40 1.33 -15.41 -13.02
CA GLU A 40 1.32 -16.17 -11.77
C GLU A 40 1.73 -15.32 -10.55
N LYS A 41 2.69 -14.41 -10.72
CA LYS A 41 3.25 -13.62 -9.61
C LYS A 41 2.44 -12.39 -9.23
N VAL A 42 1.79 -11.74 -10.20
CA VAL A 42 0.96 -10.54 -9.96
C VAL A 42 -0.17 -10.82 -8.96
N PRO A 43 -0.96 -11.90 -9.10
CA PRO A 43 -2.00 -12.24 -8.11
C PRO A 43 -1.44 -12.49 -6.71
N GLN A 44 -0.26 -13.12 -6.62
CA GLN A 44 0.41 -13.36 -5.33
C GLN A 44 0.84 -12.04 -4.68
N ALA A 45 1.34 -11.09 -5.46
CA ALA A 45 1.69 -9.76 -4.97
C ALA A 45 0.45 -9.03 -4.46
N THR A 46 -0.67 -9.07 -5.19
CA THR A 46 -1.96 -8.50 -4.76
C THR A 46 -2.41 -9.10 -3.42
N GLN A 47 -2.40 -10.44 -3.29
CA GLN A 47 -2.75 -11.11 -2.03
C GLN A 47 -1.82 -10.75 -0.88
N GLN A 48 -0.53 -10.56 -1.17
CA GLN A 48 0.44 -10.17 -0.17
C GLN A 48 0.22 -8.72 0.31
N LEU A 49 -0.21 -7.81 -0.58
CA LEU A 49 -0.62 -6.45 -0.20
C LEU A 49 -1.84 -6.46 0.71
N ASP A 50 -2.88 -7.24 0.37
CA ASP A 50 -4.07 -7.40 1.23
C ASP A 50 -3.66 -7.87 2.64
N LYS A 51 -2.81 -8.89 2.70
CA LYS A 51 -2.33 -9.43 3.98
C LYS A 51 -1.53 -8.41 4.78
N ILE A 52 -0.71 -7.59 4.13
CA ILE A 52 0.05 -6.53 4.79
C ILE A 52 -0.90 -5.47 5.35
N SER A 53 -1.93 -5.09 4.58
CA SER A 53 -2.97 -4.14 5.03
C SER A 53 -3.66 -4.66 6.29
N ASP A 54 -4.21 -5.88 6.25
CA ASP A 54 -4.91 -6.52 7.37
C ASP A 54 -4.02 -6.64 8.61
N GLN A 55 -2.76 -7.07 8.42
CA GLN A 55 -1.81 -7.22 9.53
C GLN A 55 -1.40 -5.87 10.14
N THR A 56 -1.28 -4.84 9.32
CA THR A 56 -0.96 -3.49 9.77
C THR A 56 -2.11 -2.90 10.56
N GLU A 57 -3.35 -3.09 10.09
CA GLU A 57 -4.55 -2.68 10.84
C GLU A 57 -4.65 -3.38 12.20
N ALA A 58 -4.48 -4.70 12.23
CA ALA A 58 -4.51 -5.46 13.47
C ALA A 58 -3.38 -5.04 14.45
N ALA A 59 -2.18 -4.74 13.92
CA ALA A 59 -1.07 -4.26 14.73
C ALA A 59 -1.33 -2.87 15.30
N THR A 60 -1.86 -1.94 14.51
CA THR A 60 -2.19 -0.59 14.96
C THR A 60 -3.32 -0.62 15.99
N GLN A 61 -4.37 -1.41 15.79
CA GLN A 61 -5.43 -1.56 16.79
C GLN A 61 -4.84 -2.01 18.14
N LYS A 62 -3.95 -3.00 18.13
CA LYS A 62 -3.27 -3.46 19.34
C LYS A 62 -2.39 -2.38 19.98
N MET A 63 -1.76 -1.52 19.18
CA MET A 63 -1.02 -0.37 19.69
C MET A 63 -1.95 0.64 20.37
N LEU A 64 -3.10 0.94 19.77
CA LEU A 64 -4.12 1.82 20.35
C LEU A 64 -4.64 1.25 21.68
N ASP A 65 -5.00 -0.03 21.74
CA ASP A 65 -5.43 -0.68 22.99
C ASP A 65 -4.35 -0.58 24.08
N THR A 66 -3.08 -0.69 23.69
CA THR A 66 -1.94 -0.58 24.63
C THR A 66 -1.76 0.87 25.10
N ILE A 67 -1.93 1.85 24.21
CA ILE A 67 -1.88 3.28 24.52
C ILE A 67 -2.99 3.64 25.50
N GLU A 68 -4.23 3.19 25.25
CA GLU A 68 -5.36 3.39 26.15
C GLU A 68 -5.04 2.85 27.55
N ALA A 69 -4.55 1.61 27.64
CA ALA A 69 -4.14 1.02 28.91
C ALA A 69 -2.97 1.75 29.58
N ILE A 70 -2.07 2.39 28.83
CA ILE A 70 -1.02 3.26 29.39
C ILE A 70 -1.68 4.52 29.98
N THR A 71 -2.54 5.19 29.22
CA THR A 71 -3.19 6.43 29.67
C THR A 71 -4.06 6.23 30.91
N GLU A 72 -4.80 5.12 30.99
CA GLU A 72 -5.60 4.76 32.17
C GLU A 72 -4.72 4.55 33.41
N ARG A 73 -3.64 3.76 33.29
CA ARG A 73 -2.70 3.53 34.40
C ARG A 73 -1.99 4.81 34.85
N GLU A 74 -1.59 5.67 33.90
CA GLU A 74 -0.95 6.95 34.23
C GLU A 74 -1.95 7.89 34.93
N GLN A 75 -3.24 7.82 34.59
CA GLN A 75 -4.28 8.57 35.28
C GLN A 75 -4.48 8.08 36.73
N ASP A 76 -4.51 6.77 36.96
CA ASP A 76 -4.55 6.19 38.31
C ASP A 76 -3.33 6.62 39.14
N VAL A 77 -2.14 6.63 38.53
CA VAL A 77 -0.91 7.10 39.18
C VAL A 77 -1.03 8.58 39.53
N LEU A 78 -1.55 9.41 38.62
CA LEU A 78 -1.73 10.84 38.85
C LEU A 78 -2.71 11.13 39.99
N GLU A 79 -3.81 10.39 40.10
CA GLU A 79 -4.73 10.46 41.23
C GLU A 79 -4.06 10.04 42.55
N GLY A 80 -3.29 8.95 42.53
CA GLY A 80 -2.50 8.51 43.68
C GLY A 80 -1.47 9.54 44.15
N LEU A 81 -0.75 10.17 43.21
CA LEU A 81 0.21 11.23 43.50
C LEU A 81 -0.48 12.48 44.08
N LYS A 82 -1.63 12.89 43.53
CA LYS A 82 -2.43 14.00 44.08
C LYS A 82 -2.88 13.71 45.52
N GLY A 83 -3.37 12.50 45.81
CA GLY A 83 -3.75 12.10 47.16
C GLY A 83 -2.60 12.15 48.18
N ILE A 84 -1.36 11.89 47.73
CA ILE A 84 -0.16 12.04 48.56
C ILE A 84 0.17 13.52 48.79
N VAL A 85 0.01 14.39 47.79
CA VAL A 85 0.24 15.85 47.92
C VAL A 85 -0.77 16.52 48.85
N ASP A 86 -2.02 16.04 48.82
CA ASP A 86 -3.10 16.55 49.68
C ASP A 86 -2.97 16.09 51.14
N SER A 87 -2.15 15.07 51.41
CA SER A 87 -1.77 14.67 52.76
C SER A 87 -0.76 15.68 53.35
N ASP A 88 -0.74 15.84 54.68
CA ASP A 88 0.21 16.75 55.35
C ASP A 88 1.63 16.14 55.36
N ILE A 89 2.32 16.28 54.23
CA ILE A 89 3.68 15.79 53.97
C ILE A 89 4.71 16.92 53.97
N ASN A 90 5.98 16.58 54.18
CA ASN A 90 7.06 17.57 54.14
C ASN A 90 7.30 18.14 52.73
N ASP A 91 7.91 19.34 52.68
CA ASP A 91 8.17 20.05 51.41
C ASP A 91 9.11 19.30 50.47
N THR A 92 10.01 18.47 51.00
CA THR A 92 10.94 17.66 50.18
C THR A 92 10.20 16.57 49.41
N ILE A 93 9.29 15.84 50.06
CA ILE A 93 8.46 14.80 49.46
C ILE A 93 7.51 15.44 48.45
N LYS A 94 6.93 16.59 48.79
CA LYS A 94 6.06 17.34 47.88
C LYS A 94 6.77 17.73 46.59
N SER A 95 8.02 18.18 46.68
CA SER A 95 8.86 18.50 45.51
C SER A 95 9.15 17.27 44.63
N GLU A 96 9.49 16.13 45.24
CA GLU A 96 9.74 14.89 44.48
C GLU A 96 8.46 14.32 43.85
N VAL A 97 7.31 14.43 44.52
CA VAL A 97 6.01 14.03 43.97
C VAL A 97 5.63 14.91 42.79
N ASN A 98 5.84 16.22 42.85
CA ASN A 98 5.60 17.11 41.71
C ASN A 98 6.43 16.74 40.48
N LYS A 99 7.72 16.39 40.67
CA LYS A 99 8.57 15.90 39.55
C LYS A 99 8.06 14.59 38.95
N LEU A 100 7.49 13.70 39.77
CA LEU A 100 6.85 12.47 39.28
C LEU A 100 5.58 12.80 38.50
N THR A 101 4.75 13.72 38.98
CA THR A 101 3.55 14.20 38.27
C THR A 101 3.90 14.77 36.91
N GLU A 102 4.93 15.62 36.81
CA GLU A 102 5.38 16.17 35.52
C GLU A 102 5.81 15.07 34.53
N LYS A 103 6.46 14.00 35.02
CA LYS A 103 6.84 12.85 34.18
C LYS A 103 5.65 12.03 33.72
N VAL A 104 4.67 11.81 34.60
CA VAL A 104 3.42 11.12 34.28
C VAL A 104 2.65 11.90 33.22
N GLU A 105 2.53 13.22 33.37
CA GLU A 105 1.91 14.09 32.37
C GLU A 105 2.67 14.07 31.03
N ALA A 106 4.00 14.04 31.06
CA ALA A 106 4.81 13.89 29.85
C ALA A 106 4.54 12.54 29.15
N ASN A 107 4.48 11.43 29.90
CA ASN A 107 4.17 10.11 29.33
C ASN A 107 2.78 10.07 28.68
N VAL A 108 1.78 10.70 29.31
CA VAL A 108 0.42 10.81 28.74
C VAL A 108 0.42 11.62 27.45
N ASN A 109 1.15 12.75 27.42
CA ASN A 109 1.30 13.55 26.20
C ASN A 109 2.03 12.80 25.07
N ASP A 110 3.05 12.02 25.41
CA ASP A 110 3.74 11.14 24.45
C ASP A 110 2.79 10.07 23.92
N ALA A 111 1.97 9.46 24.78
CA ALA A 111 0.96 8.47 24.39
C ALA A 111 -0.05 9.06 23.39
N TYR A 112 -0.54 10.28 23.63
CA TYR A 112 -1.40 10.99 22.66
C TYR A 112 -0.68 11.32 21.36
N SER A 113 0.60 11.71 21.42
CA SER A 113 1.39 11.99 20.22
C SER A 113 1.59 10.74 19.36
N ILE A 114 1.77 9.57 19.98
CA ILE A 114 1.84 8.29 19.26
C ILE A 114 0.47 7.96 18.64
N MET A 115 -0.63 8.17 19.37
CA MET A 115 -1.98 7.96 18.86
C MET A 115 -2.27 8.84 17.64
N ASP A 116 -1.85 10.10 17.67
CA ASP A 116 -1.99 11.03 16.54
C ASP A 116 -1.13 10.57 15.34
N ALA A 117 0.09 10.13 15.60
CA ALA A 117 0.96 9.57 14.56
C ALA A 117 0.31 8.36 13.87
N LEU A 118 -0.35 7.46 14.59
CA LEU A 118 -0.97 6.26 14.01
C LEU A 118 -2.14 6.56 13.04
N GLN A 119 -2.63 7.80 12.96
CA GLN A 119 -3.69 8.21 12.04
C GLN A 119 -3.31 8.11 10.54
N PHE A 120 -2.03 7.89 10.18
CA PHE A 120 -1.64 7.64 8.79
C PHE A 120 -2.09 6.26 8.27
N GLN A 121 -2.58 5.38 9.15
CA GLN A 121 -2.98 4.02 8.78
C GLN A 121 -4.07 3.98 7.71
N ASP A 122 -5.07 4.86 7.79
CA ASP A 122 -6.18 4.93 6.81
C ASP A 122 -5.64 5.24 5.40
N ILE A 123 -4.75 6.23 5.30
CA ILE A 123 -4.08 6.61 4.05
C ILE A 123 -3.19 5.47 3.53
N THR A 124 -2.50 4.76 4.43
CA THR A 124 -1.63 3.65 4.03
C THR A 124 -2.43 2.47 3.50
N SER A 125 -3.55 2.14 4.13
CA SER A 125 -4.46 1.07 3.69
C SER A 125 -5.05 1.40 2.33
N GLN A 126 -5.48 2.66 2.14
CA GLN A 126 -5.88 3.20 0.86
C GLN A 126 -4.78 3.02 -0.21
N GLN A 127 -3.56 3.49 0.03
CA GLN A 127 -2.47 3.35 -0.95
C GLN A 127 -2.15 1.89 -1.29
N MET A 128 -2.25 0.97 -0.33
CA MET A 128 -2.11 -0.48 -0.59
C MET A 128 -3.24 -1.01 -1.49
N ASP A 129 -4.48 -0.59 -1.25
CA ASP A 129 -5.63 -0.97 -2.08
C ASP A 129 -5.51 -0.47 -3.52
N HIS A 130 -4.96 0.74 -3.71
CA HIS A 130 -4.64 1.23 -5.05
C HIS A 130 -3.62 0.35 -5.77
N ALA A 131 -2.49 0.08 -5.10
CA ALA A 131 -1.43 -0.72 -5.66
C ALA A 131 -1.95 -2.11 -6.05
N ALA A 132 -2.81 -2.68 -5.20
CA ALA A 132 -3.47 -3.94 -5.47
C ALA A 132 -4.44 -3.85 -6.67
N SER A 133 -5.24 -2.78 -6.80
CA SER A 133 -6.09 -2.58 -8.00
C SER A 133 -5.30 -2.44 -9.30
N LEU A 134 -4.15 -1.75 -9.25
CA LEU A 134 -3.27 -1.61 -10.41
C LEU A 134 -2.68 -2.96 -10.82
N LEU A 135 -2.34 -3.80 -9.84
CA LEU A 135 -1.89 -5.17 -10.09
C LEU A 135 -3.01 -6.04 -10.68
N GLU A 136 -4.24 -5.94 -10.18
CA GLU A 136 -5.40 -6.64 -10.75
C GLU A 136 -5.65 -6.22 -12.21
N ASP A 137 -5.49 -4.94 -12.55
CA ASP A 137 -5.60 -4.46 -13.93
C ASP A 137 -4.45 -4.95 -14.83
N ILE A 138 -3.25 -5.13 -14.26
CA ILE A 138 -2.11 -5.76 -14.95
C ILE A 138 -2.40 -7.24 -15.18
N GLU A 139 -2.94 -7.96 -14.19
CA GLU A 139 -3.36 -9.36 -14.30
C GLU A 139 -4.36 -9.53 -15.45
N GLU A 140 -5.40 -8.70 -15.51
CA GLU A 140 -6.41 -8.76 -16.58
C GLU A 140 -5.78 -8.56 -17.97
N LYS A 141 -4.88 -7.59 -18.11
CA LYS A 141 -4.15 -7.36 -19.37
C LYS A 141 -3.26 -8.55 -19.73
N LEU A 142 -2.55 -9.12 -18.77
CA LEU A 142 -1.70 -10.30 -18.99
C LEU A 142 -2.53 -11.53 -19.39
N ASN A 143 -3.68 -11.74 -18.74
CA ASN A 143 -4.59 -12.84 -19.07
C ASN A 143 -5.11 -12.70 -20.51
N ASN A 144 -5.55 -11.49 -20.89
CA ASN A 144 -5.95 -11.20 -22.26
C ASN A 144 -4.84 -11.49 -23.29
N ILE A 145 -3.59 -11.14 -22.96
CA ILE A 145 -2.44 -11.44 -23.83
C ILE A 145 -2.23 -12.96 -23.93
N ILE A 146 -2.28 -13.69 -22.82
CA ILE A 146 -2.11 -15.16 -22.81
C ILE A 146 -3.20 -15.85 -23.64
N VAL A 147 -4.46 -15.44 -23.51
CA VAL A 147 -5.58 -16.00 -24.30
C VAL A 147 -5.37 -15.80 -25.81
N VAL A 148 -4.87 -14.61 -26.21
CA VAL A 148 -4.54 -14.32 -27.61
C VAL A 148 -3.34 -15.16 -28.08
N MET A 149 -2.34 -15.37 -27.22
CA MET A 149 -1.16 -16.18 -27.53
C MET A 149 -1.46 -17.67 -27.65
N ASP A 150 -2.39 -18.20 -26.85
CA ASP A 150 -2.75 -19.63 -26.81
C ASP A 150 -3.86 -20.00 -27.82
N GLY A 151 -4.14 -19.12 -28.77
CA GLY A 151 -5.08 -19.39 -29.87
C GLY A 151 -6.55 -19.39 -29.47
N GLY A 152 -6.93 -18.67 -28.40
CA GLY A 152 -8.32 -18.49 -27.99
C GLY A 152 -8.89 -19.65 -27.16
N GLN A 153 -8.05 -20.48 -26.54
CA GLN A 153 -8.52 -21.40 -25.50
C GLN A 153 -8.97 -20.61 -24.25
N GLU A 154 -10.04 -21.08 -23.61
CA GLU A 154 -10.77 -20.39 -22.56
C GLU A 154 -9.84 -19.79 -21.50
N ALA A 155 -10.00 -18.49 -21.26
CA ALA A 155 -9.36 -17.78 -20.16
C ALA A 155 -9.59 -18.55 -18.85
N LYS A 156 -8.53 -18.77 -18.06
CA LYS A 156 -8.72 -19.17 -16.67
C LYS A 156 -9.63 -18.12 -16.02
N GLU A 157 -10.68 -18.60 -15.34
CA GLU A 157 -11.67 -17.75 -14.67
C GLU A 157 -10.97 -16.58 -13.97
N PRO A 158 -11.35 -15.33 -14.28
CA PRO A 158 -10.75 -14.17 -13.64
C PRO A 158 -10.94 -14.32 -12.13
N THR A 159 -9.85 -14.11 -11.38
CA THR A 159 -9.93 -13.94 -9.94
C THR A 159 -10.95 -12.84 -9.65
N LYS A 160 -11.98 -13.14 -8.84
CA LYS A 160 -13.05 -12.20 -8.55
C LYS A 160 -12.45 -10.90 -8.02
N LYS A 161 -12.52 -9.81 -8.81
CA LYS A 161 -12.11 -8.47 -8.38
C LYS A 161 -12.80 -8.15 -7.05
N LYS A 162 -12.02 -7.87 -6.02
CA LYS A 162 -12.59 -7.32 -4.78
C LYS A 162 -13.02 -5.88 -5.09
N VAL A 163 -14.17 -5.46 -4.58
CA VAL A 163 -14.55 -4.04 -4.64
C VAL A 163 -13.66 -3.31 -3.64
N ARG A 164 -12.69 -2.54 -4.15
CA ARG A 164 -11.74 -1.76 -3.35
C ARG A 164 -12.18 -0.30 -3.28
N ALA A 165 -12.12 0.31 -2.12
CA ALA A 165 -12.43 1.73 -1.92
C ALA A 165 -11.11 2.50 -1.76
N TYR A 166 -10.77 3.36 -2.72
CA TYR A 166 -9.50 4.08 -2.70
C TYR A 166 -9.58 5.46 -3.39
N ASP A 167 -8.83 6.45 -2.87
CA ASP A 167 -8.58 7.76 -3.49
C ASP A 167 -7.13 7.89 -4.02
N PRO A 168 -6.92 8.00 -5.35
CA PRO A 168 -5.62 8.21 -6.01
C PRO A 168 -4.74 9.35 -5.52
N HIS A 169 -5.30 10.30 -4.77
CA HIS A 169 -4.55 11.45 -4.25
C HIS A 169 -4.35 11.41 -2.74
N ALA A 170 -4.65 10.27 -2.07
CA ALA A 170 -4.44 10.14 -0.63
C ALA A 170 -2.93 10.22 -0.29
N ASP A 171 -2.49 11.35 0.28
CA ASP A 171 -1.13 11.59 0.75
C ASP A 171 -1.10 11.86 2.26
N VAL A 172 -0.19 11.17 2.96
CA VAL A 172 0.02 11.23 4.41
C VAL A 172 0.52 12.62 4.84
N TYR A 173 1.26 13.31 3.98
CA TYR A 173 1.95 14.56 4.32
C TYR A 173 1.16 15.82 3.96
N ASP A 174 0.11 15.71 3.14
CA ASP A 174 -0.65 16.87 2.62
C ASP A 174 -1.93 17.20 3.42
N LYS A 175 -2.16 16.48 4.53
CA LYS A 175 -3.33 16.67 5.42
C LYS A 175 -3.41 18.07 6.02
N LYS A 176 -2.27 18.72 6.31
CA LYS A 176 -2.25 20.08 6.88
C LYS A 176 -2.55 21.17 5.85
N THR A 177 -2.14 20.99 4.60
CA THR A 177 -2.32 21.98 3.54
C THR A 177 -3.78 22.06 3.10
N ASN A 178 -4.48 20.92 3.02
CA ASN A 178 -5.88 20.87 2.60
C ASN A 178 -6.88 21.32 3.68
N GLN A 179 -6.57 21.17 4.98
CA GLN A 179 -7.48 21.56 6.05
C GLN A 179 -7.72 23.09 6.06
N ASP A 180 -6.68 23.89 5.83
CA ASP A 180 -6.76 25.34 5.75
C ASP A 180 -7.59 25.81 4.54
N GLU A 181 -7.48 25.11 3.41
CA GLU A 181 -8.26 25.38 2.19
C GLU A 181 -9.73 24.98 2.34
N ILE A 182 -10.00 23.81 2.94
CA ILE A 182 -11.36 23.33 3.22
C ILE A 182 -12.06 24.25 4.22
N ASP A 183 -11.37 24.67 5.28
CA ASP A 183 -11.90 25.62 6.26
C ASP A 183 -12.18 27.00 5.64
N SER A 184 -11.46 27.37 4.58
CA SER A 184 -11.73 28.61 3.83
C SER A 184 -12.98 28.51 2.95
N LEU A 185 -13.31 27.32 2.45
CA LEU A 185 -14.52 27.05 1.65
C LEU A 185 -15.80 27.04 2.50
N PHE A 186 -15.73 26.61 3.76
CA PHE A 186 -16.86 26.63 4.70
C PHE A 186 -17.04 27.96 5.45
N LYS A 187 -16.15 28.94 5.23
CA LYS A 187 -16.24 30.30 5.78
C LYS A 187 -16.88 31.32 4.82
N GLN A 188 -17.45 30.89 3.69
CA GLN A 188 -18.30 31.73 2.82
C GLN A 188 -19.78 31.69 3.22
#